data_AF-A0A5C7ULT0-F1
#
_entry.id   AF-A0A5C7ULT0-F1
#
_cell.length_a   1.000
_cell.length_b   1.000
_cell.length_c   1.000
_cell.angle_alpha   90.00
_cell.angle_beta   90.00
_cell.angle_gamma   90.00
#
_symmetry.space_group_name_H-M   'P 1'
#
loop_
_entity.id
_entity.type
_entity.pdbx_description
1 polymer ?
#
loop_
_entity_poly.entity_id
_entity_poly.type
_entity_poly.pdbx_seq_one_letter_code
_entity_poly.pdbx_strand_id
1 'polypeptide(L)'
;HRGTISVTVSLPSGVTTAVPLDISLVQGSGSILSGVPAPVFPSDAFIGANSGVGYINVSGSNMRDDDVPAVLILEGSSTGFKVNPGTITIYNKRIHAFMSVSANGDNIHDYSEIQNIEKYLDNEVDIIDRWGVLVWRVKGYNNQDNVFRGRSNQGNGYDLPEGTYYYVIRFYDETGEINIFKGSLQLKRGTTGQ
;
A
#
# COMPACT_ATOMS: atom_id res chain seq x y z
N HIS A 1 5.54 1.12 -2.92
CA HIS A 1 4.83 2.36 -3.28
C HIS A 1 5.45 3.57 -2.59
N ARG A 2 6.01 4.50 -3.35
CA ARG A 2 6.31 5.87 -2.90
C ARG A 2 5.00 6.63 -2.90
N GLY A 3 4.38 6.74 -1.73
CA GLY A 3 3.23 7.61 -1.56
C GLY A 3 3.67 9.05 -1.78
N THR A 4 3.02 9.75 -2.71
CA THR A 4 3.10 11.21 -2.79
C THR A 4 1.86 11.79 -2.14
N ILE A 5 2.05 12.74 -1.24
CA ILE A 5 0.97 13.52 -0.67
C ILE A 5 1.10 14.98 -1.08
N SER A 6 -0.02 15.61 -1.40
CA SER A 6 -0.08 17.06 -1.59
C SER A 6 -0.28 17.72 -0.23
N VAL A 7 0.74 18.42 0.24
CA VAL A 7 0.73 19.20 1.48
C VAL A 7 0.31 20.62 1.15
N THR A 8 -0.53 21.19 2.01
CA THR A 8 -0.92 22.60 1.90
C THR A 8 0.01 23.45 2.79
N VAL A 9 0.61 24.48 2.22
CA VAL A 9 1.26 25.55 2.97
C VAL A 9 0.39 26.80 2.90
N SER A 10 0.17 27.45 4.02
CA SER A 10 -0.72 28.61 4.07
C SER A 10 -0.17 29.73 4.93
N LEU A 11 -0.40 30.96 4.48
CA LEU A 11 -0.26 32.17 5.27
C LEU A 11 -1.40 32.30 6.29
N PRO A 12 -1.27 33.18 7.29
CA PRO A 12 -2.38 33.51 8.18
C PRO A 12 -3.63 33.96 7.41
N SER A 13 -4.80 33.74 8.02
CA SER A 13 -6.08 34.13 7.41
C SER A 13 -6.08 35.62 7.02
N GLY A 14 -6.48 35.90 5.78
CA GLY A 14 -6.54 37.26 5.23
C GLY A 14 -5.21 37.81 4.69
N VAL A 15 -4.12 37.04 4.71
CA VAL A 15 -2.81 37.47 4.18
C VAL A 15 -2.55 36.83 2.81
N THR A 16 -2.13 37.64 1.84
CA THR A 16 -1.69 37.20 0.51
C THR A 16 -0.32 37.75 0.18
N THR A 17 0.39 37.11 -0.75
CA THR A 17 1.66 37.62 -1.28
C THR A 17 1.42 38.52 -2.48
N ALA A 18 2.24 39.55 -2.71
CA ALA A 18 2.18 40.35 -3.94
C ALA A 18 3.02 39.74 -5.08
N VAL A 19 4.04 38.96 -4.72
CA VAL A 19 4.94 38.22 -5.61
C VAL A 19 5.00 36.76 -5.13
N PRO A 20 5.43 35.81 -5.98
CA PRO A 20 5.65 34.44 -5.52
C PRO A 20 6.59 34.42 -4.30
N LEU A 21 6.25 33.58 -3.33
CA LEU A 21 7.03 33.41 -2.10
C LEU A 21 7.63 32.01 -2.07
N ASP A 22 8.95 31.93 -2.18
CA ASP A 22 9.70 30.68 -2.11
C ASP A 22 9.77 30.16 -0.67
N ILE A 23 9.57 28.85 -0.51
CA ILE A 23 9.56 28.16 0.77
C ILE A 23 10.65 27.09 0.76
N SER A 24 11.59 27.18 1.70
CA SER A 24 12.53 26.10 1.97
C SER A 24 11.93 25.13 2.97
N LEU A 25 11.73 23.88 2.58
CA LEU A 25 11.19 22.83 3.44
C LEU A 25 12.30 22.03 4.11
N VAL A 26 12.09 21.66 5.37
CA VAL A 26 13.00 20.80 6.12
C VAL A 26 12.23 19.80 6.97
N GLN A 27 12.91 18.73 7.36
CA GLN A 27 12.41 17.79 8.36
C GLN A 27 12.44 18.44 9.75
N GLY A 28 11.29 18.48 10.42
CA GLY A 28 11.18 18.94 11.79
C GLY A 28 11.72 17.92 12.81
N SER A 29 12.21 18.44 13.94
CA SER A 29 12.93 17.65 14.97
C SER A 29 12.09 16.57 15.67
N GLY A 30 10.75 16.71 15.69
CA GLY A 30 9.84 15.72 16.27
C GLY A 30 9.40 14.61 15.32
N SER A 31 10.01 14.49 14.13
CA SER A 31 9.66 13.44 13.16
C SER A 31 10.07 12.04 13.66
N ILE A 32 9.21 11.05 13.44
CA ILE A 32 9.42 9.64 13.74
C ILE A 32 9.51 8.88 12.42
N LEU A 33 10.72 8.74 11.88
CA LEU A 33 10.99 8.21 10.53
C LEU A 33 11.68 6.83 10.52
N SER A 34 11.57 6.07 11.61
CA SER A 34 12.10 4.70 11.65
C SER A 34 11.62 3.89 10.43
N GLY A 35 12.54 3.30 9.68
CA GLY A 35 12.23 2.50 8.48
C GLY A 35 11.74 3.30 7.26
N VAL A 36 11.77 4.63 7.29
CA VAL A 36 11.58 5.49 6.11
C VAL A 36 12.97 5.95 5.64
N PRO A 37 13.33 5.77 4.35
CA PRO A 37 14.47 6.46 3.77
C PRO A 37 14.32 7.98 3.95
N ALA A 38 15.44 8.73 3.92
CA ALA A 38 15.40 10.18 4.03
C ALA A 38 14.36 10.78 3.05
N PRO A 39 13.36 11.55 3.53
CA PRO A 39 12.36 12.17 2.66
C PRO A 39 13.02 13.10 1.65
N VAL A 40 12.50 13.12 0.43
CA VAL A 40 12.93 14.08 -0.60
C VAL A 40 11.95 15.25 -0.60
N PHE A 41 12.48 16.45 -0.41
CA PHE A 41 11.70 17.69 -0.45
C PHE A 41 11.84 18.36 -1.82
N PRO A 42 10.74 18.89 -2.39
CA PRO A 42 10.81 19.67 -3.62
C PRO A 42 11.57 20.98 -3.40
N SER A 43 12.39 21.37 -4.38
CA SER A 43 13.13 22.64 -4.37
C SER A 43 12.30 23.84 -4.82
N ASP A 44 11.10 23.61 -5.35
CA ASP A 44 10.20 24.59 -5.96
C ASP A 44 8.90 24.78 -5.16
N ALA A 45 8.94 24.59 -3.85
CA ALA A 45 7.79 24.89 -3.00
C ALA A 45 7.56 26.42 -2.94
N PHE A 46 6.41 26.90 -3.41
CA PHE A 46 6.06 28.33 -3.35
C PHE A 46 4.58 28.60 -3.08
N ILE A 47 4.28 29.80 -2.58
CA ILE A 47 2.93 30.39 -2.60
C ILE A 47 2.86 31.40 -3.74
N GLY A 48 1.92 31.18 -4.67
CA GLY A 48 1.77 32.03 -5.86
C GLY A 48 1.38 33.47 -5.51
N ALA A 49 1.65 34.41 -6.42
CA ALA A 49 1.24 35.80 -6.26
C ALA A 49 -0.29 35.92 -6.07
N ASN A 50 -0.69 36.83 -5.20
CA ASN A 50 -2.07 37.06 -4.76
C ASN A 50 -2.75 35.85 -4.09
N SER A 51 -1.95 34.87 -3.64
CA SER A 51 -2.44 33.71 -2.91
C SER A 51 -2.02 33.76 -1.44
N GLY A 52 -2.84 33.17 -0.58
CA GLY A 52 -2.49 32.83 0.80
C GLY A 52 -2.12 31.36 0.96
N VAL A 53 -2.19 30.56 -0.11
CA VAL A 53 -2.05 29.10 -0.06
C VAL A 53 -1.19 28.59 -1.23
N GLY A 54 -0.35 27.59 -0.96
CA GLY A 54 0.43 26.83 -1.94
C GLY A 54 0.29 25.33 -1.70
N TYR A 55 0.55 24.54 -2.75
CA TYR A 55 0.46 23.08 -2.72
C TYR A 55 1.82 22.48 -3.07
N ILE A 56 2.23 21.49 -2.29
CA ILE A 56 3.57 20.91 -2.36
C ILE A 56 3.45 19.40 -2.36
N ASN A 57 4.08 18.75 -3.33
CA ASN A 57 4.14 17.29 -3.37
C ASN A 57 5.32 16.79 -2.54
N VAL A 58 5.04 16.03 -1.48
CA VAL A 58 6.05 15.34 -0.67
C VAL A 58 5.92 13.85 -0.92
N SER A 59 7.00 13.21 -1.35
CA SER A 59 7.04 11.76 -1.58
C SER A 59 7.79 11.04 -0.47
N GLY A 60 7.27 9.89 -0.03
CA GLY A 60 7.91 9.03 0.94
C GLY A 60 7.42 7.59 0.86
N SER A 61 8.23 6.66 1.35
CA SER A 61 7.88 5.23 1.45
C SER A 61 8.33 4.71 2.81
N ASN A 62 7.42 4.13 3.58
CA ASN A 62 7.75 3.43 4.80
C ASN A 62 8.07 1.98 4.45
N MET A 63 9.26 1.50 4.83
CA MET A 63 9.75 0.15 4.53
C MET A 63 9.54 -0.85 5.68
N ARG A 64 8.91 -0.44 6.79
CA ARG A 64 8.64 -1.34 7.91
C ARG A 64 7.53 -2.32 7.58
N ASP A 65 7.75 -3.61 7.77
CA ASP A 65 6.78 -4.67 7.51
C ASP A 65 5.70 -4.84 8.60
N ASP A 66 5.64 -3.94 9.58
CA ASP A 66 4.75 -4.00 10.73
C ASP A 66 3.55 -3.05 10.65
N ASP A 67 3.30 -2.45 9.48
CA ASP A 67 2.24 -1.47 9.22
C ASP A 67 2.21 -0.26 10.17
N VAL A 68 3.26 -0.07 10.99
CA VAL A 68 3.38 1.08 11.89
C VAL A 68 3.67 2.32 11.05
N PRO A 69 2.78 3.34 11.04
CA PRO A 69 3.02 4.53 10.25
C PRO A 69 4.18 5.33 10.81
N ALA A 70 4.98 5.90 9.91
CA ALA A 70 5.95 6.91 10.26
C ALA A 70 5.31 8.30 10.26
N VAL A 71 5.85 9.21 11.05
CA VAL A 71 5.34 10.58 11.18
C VAL A 71 6.43 11.55 10.76
N LEU A 72 6.18 12.31 9.70
CA LEU A 72 7.04 13.40 9.26
C LEU A 72 6.43 14.72 9.72
N ILE A 73 7.17 15.49 10.51
CA ILE A 73 6.84 16.88 10.79
C ILE A 73 7.51 17.71 9.69
N LEU A 74 6.70 18.39 8.89
CA LEU A 74 7.19 19.28 7.85
C LEU A 74 7.32 20.69 8.44
N GLU A 75 8.54 21.19 8.46
CA GLU A 75 8.84 22.58 8.80
C GLU A 75 9.22 23.34 7.54
N GLY A 76 9.09 24.66 7.59
CA GLY A 76 9.43 25.52 6.47
C GLY A 76 10.02 26.83 6.93
N SER A 77 10.84 27.43 6.09
CA SER A 77 11.33 28.79 6.29
C SER A 77 11.11 29.60 5.01
N SER A 78 10.79 30.87 5.21
CA SER A 78 10.64 31.87 4.18
C SER A 78 11.14 33.21 4.73
N THR A 79 11.74 34.04 3.89
CA THR A 79 12.12 35.40 4.30
C THR A 79 10.85 36.20 4.62
N GLY A 80 10.79 36.83 5.80
CA GLY A 80 9.70 37.74 6.18
C GLY A 80 8.40 37.08 6.67
N PHE A 81 8.29 35.75 6.68
CA PHE A 81 7.10 35.03 7.12
C PHE A 81 7.43 33.85 8.03
N LYS A 82 6.49 33.52 8.94
CA LYS A 82 6.56 32.30 9.75
C LYS A 82 5.69 31.23 9.10
N VAL A 83 6.30 30.10 8.77
CA VAL A 83 5.57 28.89 8.34
C VAL A 83 5.21 28.09 9.59
N ASN A 84 3.94 27.72 9.73
CA ASN A 84 3.52 26.81 10.80
C ASN A 84 3.80 25.37 10.38
N PRO A 85 4.34 24.52 11.28
CA PRO A 85 4.60 23.12 10.94
C PRO A 85 3.32 22.34 10.61
N GLY A 86 3.43 21.40 9.68
CA GLY A 86 2.38 20.44 9.33
C GLY A 86 2.79 19.01 9.66
N THR A 87 1.83 18.13 9.95
CA THR A 87 2.08 16.71 10.23
C THR A 87 1.69 15.85 9.04
N ILE A 88 2.57 14.93 8.66
CA ILE A 88 2.40 13.98 7.56
C ILE A 88 2.51 12.56 8.12
N THR A 89 1.51 11.73 7.87
CA THR A 89 1.52 10.31 8.26
C THR A 89 1.84 9.44 7.05
N ILE A 90 2.93 8.67 7.13
CA ILE A 90 3.46 7.82 6.06
C ILE A 90 3.19 6.35 6.42
N TYR A 91 2.25 5.73 5.70
CA TYR A 91 1.93 4.32 5.85
C TYR A 91 2.84 3.45 4.97
N ASN A 92 3.25 2.28 5.47
CA ASN A 92 3.63 1.20 4.56
C ASN A 92 2.32 0.59 4.02
N LYS A 93 2.23 0.41 2.71
CA LYS A 93 1.05 -0.16 2.04
C LYS A 93 1.48 -1.41 1.25
N ARG A 94 2.24 -2.29 1.89
CA ARG A 94 2.50 -3.64 1.38
C ARG A 94 1.21 -4.46 1.37
N ILE A 95 1.21 -5.53 0.59
CA ILE A 95 0.10 -6.48 0.62
C ILE A 95 0.08 -7.23 1.96
N HIS A 96 -1.11 -7.54 2.44
CA HIS A 96 -1.29 -8.45 3.58
C HIS A 96 -2.21 -9.59 3.14
N ALA A 97 -1.68 -10.82 3.10
CA ALA A 97 -2.40 -11.98 2.57
C ALA A 97 -3.10 -12.77 3.69
N PHE A 98 -4.43 -12.73 3.72
CA PHE A 98 -5.30 -13.56 4.56
C PHE A 98 -5.72 -14.80 3.78
N MET A 99 -4.80 -15.77 3.74
CA MET A 99 -4.93 -16.97 2.91
C MET A 99 -5.56 -18.11 3.71
N SER A 100 -6.87 -18.06 3.87
CA SER A 100 -7.70 -19.15 4.39
C SER A 100 -8.99 -19.24 3.57
N VAL A 101 -9.43 -20.46 3.25
CA VAL A 101 -10.70 -20.69 2.57
C VAL A 101 -11.51 -21.73 3.35
N SER A 102 -12.72 -21.35 3.75
CA SER A 102 -13.74 -22.26 4.27
C SER A 102 -14.77 -22.46 3.18
N ALA A 103 -14.63 -23.49 2.36
CA ALA A 103 -15.59 -23.75 1.29
C ALA A 103 -16.76 -24.59 1.84
N ASN A 104 -17.53 -23.99 2.74
CA ASN A 104 -18.76 -24.52 3.33
C ASN A 104 -20.01 -23.76 2.87
N GLY A 105 -19.87 -22.66 2.11
CA GLY A 105 -20.97 -21.96 1.47
C GLY A 105 -21.80 -21.10 2.42
N ASP A 106 -21.23 -20.69 3.56
CA ASP A 106 -21.86 -19.79 4.53
C ASP A 106 -21.58 -18.30 4.26
N ASN A 107 -20.85 -17.98 3.18
CA ASN A 107 -20.36 -16.64 2.82
C ASN A 107 -19.31 -16.06 3.77
N ILE A 108 -18.73 -16.86 4.67
CA ILE A 108 -17.70 -16.44 5.63
C ILE A 108 -16.37 -17.12 5.27
N HIS A 109 -15.38 -16.31 4.85
CA HIS A 109 -14.07 -16.81 4.39
C HIS A 109 -14.15 -17.81 3.22
N ASP A 110 -15.14 -17.68 2.34
CA ASP A 110 -15.31 -18.52 1.14
C ASP A 110 -14.22 -18.26 0.06
N TYR A 111 -13.39 -17.24 0.24
CA TYR A 111 -12.26 -16.92 -0.63
C TYR A 111 -11.08 -16.37 0.18
N SER A 112 -9.87 -16.45 -0.40
CA SER A 112 -8.68 -15.87 0.21
C SER A 112 -8.56 -14.38 -0.12
N GLU A 113 -8.36 -13.53 0.88
CA GLU A 113 -8.24 -12.09 0.71
C GLU A 113 -6.77 -11.65 0.72
N ILE A 114 -6.39 -10.76 -0.20
CA ILE A 114 -5.09 -10.09 -0.18
C ILE A 114 -5.34 -8.59 -0.09
N GLN A 115 -5.18 -8.02 1.10
CA GLN A 115 -5.35 -6.59 1.31
C GLN A 115 -4.31 -5.80 0.52
N ASN A 116 -4.72 -4.62 0.02
CA ASN A 116 -3.91 -3.71 -0.78
C ASN A 116 -3.50 -4.22 -2.17
N ILE A 117 -3.97 -5.40 -2.61
CA ILE A 117 -3.62 -5.97 -3.92
C ILE A 117 -4.09 -5.11 -5.10
N GLU A 118 -5.15 -4.32 -4.91
CA GLU A 118 -5.72 -3.40 -5.92
C GLU A 118 -4.75 -2.29 -6.35
N LYS A 119 -3.70 -2.04 -5.55
CA LYS A 119 -2.64 -1.09 -5.88
C LYS A 119 -1.62 -1.67 -6.87
N TYR A 120 -1.62 -2.98 -7.04
CA TYR A 120 -0.66 -3.73 -7.82
C TYR A 120 -1.38 -4.43 -8.98
N LEU A 121 -1.78 -3.67 -10.01
CA LEU A 121 -2.57 -4.22 -11.13
C LEU A 121 -1.84 -5.33 -11.91
N ASP A 122 -0.51 -5.22 -12.01
CA ASP A 122 0.36 -6.29 -12.52
C ASP A 122 0.81 -7.18 -11.35
N ASN A 123 -0.09 -8.08 -10.95
CA ASN A 123 0.18 -9.12 -9.96
C ASN A 123 -0.13 -10.51 -10.52
N GLU A 124 0.52 -11.52 -9.95
CA GLU A 124 0.27 -12.94 -10.23
C GLU A 124 0.24 -13.71 -8.92
N VAL A 125 -0.74 -14.60 -8.75
CA VAL A 125 -0.89 -15.45 -7.58
C VAL A 125 -0.88 -16.90 -8.01
N ASP A 126 0.03 -17.67 -7.44
CA ASP A 126 0.13 -19.12 -7.57
C ASP A 126 -0.33 -19.79 -6.28
N ILE A 127 -1.10 -20.85 -6.40
CA ILE A 127 -1.36 -21.81 -5.32
C ILE A 127 -0.78 -23.17 -5.73
N ILE A 128 -0.04 -23.76 -4.80
CA ILE A 128 0.74 -24.96 -4.99
C ILE A 128 0.34 -25.94 -3.90
N ASP A 129 0.19 -27.22 -4.25
CA ASP A 129 -0.05 -28.26 -3.26
C ASP A 129 1.20 -28.59 -2.42
N ARG A 130 1.06 -29.50 -1.46
CA ARG A 130 2.16 -29.91 -0.58
C ARG A 130 3.32 -30.62 -1.29
N TRP A 131 3.12 -31.06 -2.53
CA TRP A 131 4.11 -31.77 -3.35
C TRP A 131 4.80 -30.85 -4.36
N GLY A 132 4.49 -29.56 -4.34
CA GLY A 132 5.07 -28.60 -5.28
C GLY A 132 4.33 -28.52 -6.61
N VAL A 133 3.15 -29.14 -6.74
CA VAL A 133 2.35 -29.10 -7.97
C VAL A 133 1.52 -27.82 -7.99
N LEU A 134 1.63 -27.04 -9.06
CA LEU A 134 0.77 -25.87 -9.29
C LEU A 134 -0.68 -26.35 -9.47
N VAL A 135 -1.58 -25.88 -8.61
CA VAL A 135 -3.00 -26.22 -8.65
C VAL A 135 -3.88 -25.04 -9.03
N TRP A 136 -3.40 -23.81 -8.85
CA TRP A 136 -4.13 -22.63 -9.30
C TRP A 136 -3.17 -21.49 -9.63
N ARG A 137 -3.49 -20.71 -10.67
CA ARG A 137 -2.75 -19.49 -11.02
C ARG A 137 -3.69 -18.44 -11.59
N VAL A 138 -3.51 -17.19 -11.19
CA VAL A 138 -4.18 -16.06 -11.84
C VAL A 138 -3.23 -14.87 -11.98
N LYS A 139 -3.45 -14.06 -13.03
CA LYS A 139 -2.90 -12.71 -13.14
C LYS A 139 -3.99 -11.68 -12.84
N GLY A 140 -3.63 -10.57 -12.20
CA GLY A 140 -4.56 -9.52 -11.83
C GLY A 140 -5.56 -9.98 -10.77
N TYR A 141 -5.07 -10.59 -9.68
CA TYR A 141 -5.87 -10.90 -8.51
C TYR A 141 -6.47 -9.62 -7.93
N ASN A 142 -7.77 -9.63 -7.60
CA ASN A 142 -8.50 -8.41 -7.25
C ASN A 142 -9.50 -8.55 -6.09
N ASN A 143 -9.47 -9.67 -5.34
CA ASN A 143 -10.44 -9.98 -4.28
C ASN A 143 -11.92 -10.01 -4.70
N GLN A 144 -12.21 -9.98 -6.01
CA GLN A 144 -13.58 -9.94 -6.55
C GLN A 144 -13.80 -11.15 -7.47
N ASP A 145 -13.49 -10.98 -8.75
CA ASP A 145 -13.73 -12.02 -9.75
C ASP A 145 -12.50 -12.92 -9.93
N ASN A 146 -11.31 -12.32 -9.90
CA ASN A 146 -10.02 -13.02 -9.97
C ASN A 146 -9.53 -13.32 -8.56
N VAL A 147 -10.09 -14.37 -7.96
CA VAL A 147 -9.86 -14.72 -6.56
C VAL A 147 -9.90 -16.23 -6.36
N PHE A 148 -9.07 -16.74 -5.46
CA PHE A 148 -9.01 -18.16 -5.18
C PHE A 148 -10.12 -18.58 -4.19
N ARG A 149 -10.88 -19.61 -4.58
CA ARG A 149 -12.05 -20.14 -3.84
C ARG A 149 -11.93 -21.63 -3.51
N GLY A 150 -10.71 -22.17 -3.43
CA GLY A 150 -10.51 -23.60 -3.14
C GLY A 150 -10.70 -24.53 -4.36
N ARG A 151 -10.86 -24.01 -5.57
CA ARG A 151 -10.97 -24.81 -6.80
C ARG A 151 -9.72 -24.62 -7.66
N SER A 152 -9.16 -25.73 -8.15
CA SER A 152 -8.11 -25.73 -9.15
C SER A 152 -8.60 -25.13 -10.47
N ASN A 153 -7.74 -24.36 -11.13
CA ASN A 153 -7.93 -23.93 -12.52
C ASN A 153 -6.89 -24.57 -13.47
N GLN A 154 -6.19 -25.59 -13.00
CA GLN A 154 -5.27 -26.39 -13.79
C GLN A 154 -5.98 -27.66 -14.27
N GLY A 155 -5.60 -28.14 -15.47
CA GLY A 155 -6.28 -29.28 -16.11
C GLY A 155 -7.76 -28.99 -16.37
N ASN A 156 -8.63 -29.94 -16.02
CA ASN A 156 -10.09 -29.80 -16.21
C ASN A 156 -10.79 -29.00 -15.09
N GLY A 157 -10.05 -28.45 -14.13
CA GLY A 157 -10.57 -27.68 -13.00
C GLY A 157 -11.41 -28.51 -12.04
N TYR A 158 -10.93 -28.69 -10.81
CA TYR A 158 -11.55 -29.56 -9.81
C TYR A 158 -11.50 -28.94 -8.42
N ASP A 159 -12.40 -29.35 -7.54
CA ASP A 159 -12.39 -28.93 -6.15
C ASP A 159 -11.18 -29.52 -5.42
N LEU A 160 -10.38 -28.64 -4.81
CA LEU A 160 -9.20 -29.08 -4.08
C LEU A 160 -9.61 -29.72 -2.75
N PRO A 161 -8.99 -30.85 -2.37
CA PRO A 161 -9.19 -31.47 -1.06
C PRO A 161 -8.79 -30.53 0.08
N GLU A 162 -9.39 -30.73 1.25
CA GLU A 162 -8.98 -30.06 2.48
C GLU A 162 -7.49 -30.32 2.79
N GLY A 163 -6.82 -29.28 3.26
CA GLY A 163 -5.45 -29.35 3.74
C GLY A 163 -4.67 -28.06 3.58
N THR A 164 -3.37 -28.16 3.87
CA THR A 164 -2.40 -27.07 3.67
C THR A 164 -1.93 -27.02 2.22
N TYR A 165 -2.01 -25.82 1.66
CA TYR A 165 -1.43 -25.42 0.38
C TYR A 165 -0.41 -24.31 0.63
N TYR A 166 0.33 -23.93 -0.40
CA TYR A 166 1.28 -22.83 -0.37
C TYR A 166 0.95 -21.83 -1.46
N TYR A 167 1.23 -20.57 -1.20
CA TYR A 167 1.03 -19.53 -2.20
C TYR A 167 2.31 -18.76 -2.48
N VAL A 168 2.39 -18.27 -3.72
CA VAL A 168 3.41 -17.29 -4.15
C VAL A 168 2.66 -16.15 -4.83
N ILE A 169 2.79 -14.95 -4.28
CA ILE A 169 2.22 -13.73 -4.84
C ILE A 169 3.39 -12.92 -5.39
N ARG A 170 3.37 -12.60 -6.68
CA ARG A 170 4.34 -11.75 -7.36
C ARG A 170 3.64 -10.46 -7.76
N PHE A 171 4.28 -9.33 -7.52
CA PHE A 171 3.75 -8.04 -7.93
C PHE A 171 4.89 -7.05 -8.18
N TYR A 172 4.65 -6.08 -9.04
CA TYR A 172 5.61 -5.01 -9.32
C TYR A 172 5.24 -3.77 -8.52
N ASP A 173 6.21 -3.16 -7.85
CA ASP A 173 5.99 -1.84 -7.25
C ASP A 173 6.19 -0.71 -8.26
N GLU A 174 6.05 0.53 -7.80
CA GLU A 174 6.17 1.73 -8.64
C GLU A 174 7.54 1.95 -9.27
N THR A 175 8.62 1.31 -8.78
CA THR A 175 9.94 1.39 -9.43
C THR A 175 10.09 0.36 -10.55
N GLY A 176 9.11 -0.53 -10.71
CA GLY A 176 9.18 -1.67 -11.62
C GLY A 176 9.96 -2.85 -11.04
N GLU A 177 10.32 -2.83 -9.76
CA GLU A 177 10.95 -3.97 -9.09
C GLU A 177 9.94 -5.05 -8.73
N ILE A 178 10.33 -6.31 -8.95
CA ILE A 178 9.51 -7.47 -8.60
C ILE A 178 9.60 -7.74 -7.10
N ASN A 179 8.44 -7.83 -6.46
CA ASN A 179 8.27 -8.23 -5.08
C ASN A 179 7.63 -9.62 -5.04
N ILE A 180 8.08 -10.47 -4.11
CA ILE A 180 7.60 -11.84 -3.96
C ILE A 180 7.18 -12.09 -2.52
N PHE A 181 5.89 -12.37 -2.31
CA PHE A 181 5.32 -12.73 -1.02
C PHE A 181 4.91 -14.20 -1.02
N LYS A 182 5.19 -14.93 0.07
CA LYS A 182 4.97 -16.39 0.15
C LYS A 182 4.43 -16.76 1.51
N GLY A 183 3.64 -17.82 1.56
CA GLY A 183 3.14 -18.37 2.81
C GLY A 183 2.34 -19.64 2.61
N SER A 184 1.64 -20.05 3.66
CA SER A 184 0.74 -21.18 3.64
C SER A 184 -0.72 -20.73 3.59
N LEU A 185 -1.53 -21.54 2.94
CA LEU A 185 -2.97 -21.39 2.78
C LEU A 185 -3.64 -22.59 3.44
N GLN A 186 -4.61 -22.36 4.31
CA GLN A 186 -5.46 -23.42 4.86
C GLN A 186 -6.77 -23.50 4.07
N LEU A 187 -7.07 -24.66 3.52
CA LEU A 187 -8.35 -24.95 2.87
C LEU A 187 -9.13 -25.95 3.72
N LYS A 188 -10.29 -25.54 4.21
CA LYS A 188 -11.25 -26.41 4.91
C LYS A 188 -12.49 -26.61 4.07
N ARG A 189 -13.08 -27.80 4.13
CA ARG A 189 -14.37 -28.09 3.50
C ARG A 189 -15.41 -28.32 4.60
N GLY A 190 -16.59 -27.74 4.45
CA GLY A 190 -17.70 -28.07 5.34
C GLY A 190 -18.06 -29.54 5.18
N THR A 191 -18.17 -30.29 6.28
CA THR A 191 -18.79 -31.61 6.24
C THR A 191 -20.25 -31.44 5.83
N THR A 192 -20.62 -31.93 4.65
CA THR A 192 -22.02 -32.23 4.36
C THR A 192 -22.43 -33.30 5.36
N GLY A 193 -23.21 -32.93 6.38
CA GLY A 193 -23.79 -33.91 7.30
C GLY A 193 -24.67 -34.86 6.47
N GLN A 194 -24.30 -36.14 6.44
CA GLN A 194 -25.24 -37.20 6.12
C GLN A 194 -26.17 -37.44 7.31
#